data_AF-A0A7G8FTR1-F1
#
_entry.id   AF-A0A7G8FTR1-F1
#
_cell.length_a   1.000
_cell.length_b   1.000
_cell.length_c   1.000
_cell.angle_alpha   90.00
_cell.angle_beta   90.00
_cell.angle_gamma   90.00
#
_symmetry.space_group_name_H-M   'P 1'
#
loop_
_entity.id
_entity.type
_entity.pdbx_description
1 polymer ?
#
loop_
_entity_poly.entity_id
_entity_poly.type
_entity_poly.pdbx_seq_one_letter_code
_entity_poly.pdbx_strand_id
1 'polypeptide(L)' 'MSIELQLVVSRGTARGLINGSSAADYGEVISLCKVLYLEGDYQLASDLLQLAKTLQPTPLELAQFGSIDESSQRMKGV' A
#
# COMPACT_ATOMS: atom_id res chain seq x y z
N MET A 1 21.42 -3.85 11.20
CA MET A 1 20.47 -2.72 11.33
C MET A 1 19.62 -2.72 10.08
N SER A 2 18.54 -3.51 10.02
CA SER A 2 18.16 -3.98 8.67
C SER A 2 16.66 -4.06 8.39
N ILE A 3 15.82 -4.50 9.33
CA ILE A 3 14.38 -4.68 9.07
C ILE A 3 13.54 -3.60 9.76
N GLU A 4 13.84 -3.27 11.02
CA GLU A 4 13.09 -2.25 11.77
C GLU A 4 13.15 -0.84 11.16
N LEU A 5 14.31 -0.42 10.64
CA LEU A 5 14.42 0.90 10.00
C LEU A 5 13.63 0.97 8.70
N GLN A 6 13.63 -0.11 7.91
CA GLN A 6 12.85 -0.18 6.67
C GLN A 6 11.35 -0.09 6.98
N LEU A 7 10.87 -0.85 7.97
CA LEU A 7 9.48 -0.80 8.40
C LEU A 7 9.07 0.58 8.94
N VAL A 8 9.93 1.23 9.74
CA VAL A 8 9.69 2.59 10.25
C VAL A 8 9.59 3.59 9.10
N VAL A 9 10.48 3.51 8.10
CA VAL A 9 10.44 4.35 6.90
C VAL A 9 9.17 4.08 6.10
N SER A 10 8.83 2.83 5.81
CA SER A 10 7.61 2.46 5.09
C SER A 10 6.35 2.97 5.79
N ARG A 11 6.26 2.86 7.12
CA ARG A 11 5.15 3.43 7.89
C ARG A 11 5.09 4.95 7.80
N GLY A 12 6.24 5.61 7.89
CA GLY A 12 6.35 7.07 7.76
C GLY A 12 5.87 7.56 6.40
N THR A 13 6.36 6.93 5.33
CA THR A 13 5.97 7.24 3.94
C THR A 13 4.47 6.97 3.73
N ALA A 14 3.97 5.82 4.16
CA ALA A 14 2.54 5.50 4.03
C ALA A 14 1.64 6.54 4.69
N ARG A 15 1.99 6.98 5.91
CA ARG A 15 1.27 8.06 6.60
C ARG A 15 1.38 9.40 5.88
N GLY A 16 2.54 9.72 5.32
CA GLY A 16 2.74 10.92 4.52
C GLY A 16 1.83 10.94 3.29
N LEU A 17 1.73 9.81 2.59
CA LEU A 17 0.85 9.64 1.42
C LEU A 17 -0.63 9.75 1.81
N ILE A 18 -1.07 9.04 2.86
CA ILE A 18 -2.46 9.08 3.34
C ILE A 18 -2.87 10.49 3.77
N ASN A 19 -1.98 11.22 4.45
CA ASN A 19 -2.24 12.59 4.89
C ASN A 19 -2.13 13.63 3.76
N GLY A 20 -1.80 13.22 2.53
CA GLY A 20 -1.61 14.15 1.40
C GLY A 20 -0.37 15.03 1.51
N SER A 21 0.60 14.65 2.35
CA SER A 21 1.87 15.37 2.53
C SER A 21 2.86 15.12 1.39
N SER A 22 2.62 14.08 0.57
CA SER A 22 3.39 13.75 -0.63
C SER A 22 2.45 13.40 -1.77
N ALA A 23 2.87 13.67 -3.01
CA ALA A 23 2.15 13.22 -4.19
C ALA A 23 2.19 11.69 -4.25
N ALA A 24 1.02 11.06 -4.32
CA ALA A 24 0.91 9.62 -4.33
C ALA A 24 0.90 9.08 -5.76
N ASP A 25 1.89 8.25 -6.07
CA ASP A 25 1.95 7.44 -7.29
C ASP A 25 1.32 6.07 -7.02
N TYR A 26 0.54 5.55 -7.97
CA TYR A 26 -0.14 4.28 -7.77
C TYR A 26 0.85 3.13 -7.53
N GLY A 27 1.94 3.08 -8.30
CA GLY A 27 2.96 2.06 -8.15
C GLY A 27 3.67 2.10 -6.80
N GLU A 28 3.95 3.30 -6.31
CA GLU A 28 4.53 3.50 -4.97
C GLU A 28 3.57 3.03 -3.87
N VAL A 29 2.30 3.43 -3.95
CA VAL A 29 1.26 3.04 -2.98
C VAL A 29 1.07 1.53 -2.92
N ILE A 30 1.00 0.85 -4.08
CA ILE A 30 0.87 -0.61 -4.14
C ILE A 30 2.11 -1.31 -3.59
N SER A 31 3.31 -0.82 -3.92
CA SER A 31 4.56 -1.41 -3.45
C SER A 31 4.69 -1.31 -1.93
N LEU A 32 4.37 -0.14 -1.35
CA LEU A 32 4.32 0.05 0.09
C LEU A 32 3.26 -0.82 0.76
N CYS A 33 2.07 -0.94 0.15
CA CYS A 33 1.03 -1.80 0.67
C CYS A 33 1.49 -3.26 0.77
N LYS A 34 2.18 -3.79 -0.25
CA LYS A 34 2.72 -5.17 -0.23
C LYS A 34 3.74 -5.35 0.89
N VAL A 35 4.65 -4.40 1.06
CA VAL A 35 5.63 -4.43 2.15
C VAL A 35 4.93 -4.45 3.52
N LEU A 36 3.99 -3.54 3.75
CA LEU A 36 3.25 -3.47 5.02
C LEU A 36 2.44 -4.74 5.29
N TYR A 37 1.86 -5.34 4.26
CA TYR A 37 1.12 -6.60 4.40
C TYR A 37 2.05 -7.76 4.80
N LEU A 38 3.23 -7.86 4.19
CA LEU A 38 4.24 -8.88 4.54
C LEU A 38 4.76 -8.70 5.96
N GLU A 39 4.87 -7.46 6.42
CA GLU A 39 5.32 -7.10 7.77
C GLU A 39 4.20 -7.20 8.83
N GLY A 40 2.97 -7.56 8.42
CA GLY A 40 1.82 -7.76 9.31
C GLY A 40 1.07 -6.47 9.68
N ASP A 41 1.37 -5.35 9.02
CA ASP A 41 0.76 -4.05 9.25
C ASP A 41 -0.49 -3.83 8.37
N TYR A 42 -1.49 -4.69 8.57
CA TYR A 42 -2.67 -4.79 7.72
C TYR A 42 -3.55 -3.54 7.74
N GLN A 43 -3.55 -2.80 8.85
CA GLN A 43 -4.33 -1.56 8.98
C GLN A 43 -3.80 -0.51 8.02
N LEU A 44 -2.50 -0.20 8.12
CA LEU A 44 -1.88 0.81 7.28
C LEU A 44 -1.84 0.39 5.80
N ALA A 45 -1.67 -0.91 5.53
CA ALA A 45 -1.85 -1.46 4.20
C ALA A 45 -3.26 -1.18 3.66
N SER A 46 -4.32 -1.44 4.43
CA SER A 46 -5.70 -1.19 4.02
C SER A 46 -5.99 0.28 3.75
N ASP A 47 -5.48 1.19 4.58
CA ASP A 47 -5.60 2.64 4.36
C ASP A 47 -4.92 3.06 3.03
N LEU A 48 -3.76 2.49 2.69
CA LEU A 48 -3.11 2.70 1.39
C LEU A 48 -3.91 2.12 0.22
N LEU A 49 -4.60 0.99 0.40
CA LEU A 49 -5.47 0.44 -0.63
C LEU A 49 -6.65 1.38 -0.92
N GLN A 50 -7.21 2.03 0.10
CA GLN A 50 -8.24 3.04 -0.08
C GLN A 50 -7.69 4.24 -0.86
N LEU A 51 -6.48 4.70 -0.54
CA LEU A 51 -5.81 5.75 -1.30
C LEU A 51 -5.57 5.33 -2.77
N ALA A 52 -5.07 4.12 -3.02
CA ALA A 52 -4.84 3.63 -4.38
C ALA A 52 -6.11 3.63 -5.25
N LYS A 53 -7.29 3.40 -4.66
CA LYS A 53 -8.58 3.49 -5.37
C LYS A 53 -8.96 4.91 -5.77
N THR A 54 -8.52 5.93 -5.02
CA THR A 54 -8.79 7.33 -5.38
C THR A 54 -7.87 7.83 -6.50
N LEU A 55 -6.74 7.16 -6.72
CA LEU A 55 -5.75 7.54 -7.74
C LEU A 55 -6.16 7.22 -9.18
N GLN A 56 -7.28 6.52 -9.40
CA GLN A 56 -7.78 6.16 -10.75
C GLN A 56 -6.67 5.57 -11.66
N PRO A 57 -6.06 4.44 -11.25
CA PRO A 57 -4.92 3.88 -11.95
C PRO A 57 -5.22 3.58 -13.42
N THR A 58 -4.23 3.82 -14.27
CA THR A 58 -4.31 3.46 -15.67
C THR A 58 -4.25 1.94 -15.86
N PRO A 59 -4.77 1.41 -16.98
CA PRO A 59 -4.66 -0.02 -17.30
C PRO A 59 -3.21 -0.54 -17.32
N LEU A 60 -2.25 0.33 -17.66
CA LEU A 60 -0.83 0.01 -17.65
C LEU A 60 -0.31 -0.20 -16.22
N GLU A 61 -0.68 0.69 -15.30
CA GLU A 61 -0.31 0.58 -13.89
C GLU A 61 -0.97 -0.63 -13.22
N LEU A 62 -2.22 -0.93 -13.56
CA LEU A 62 -2.90 -2.15 -13.12
C LEU A 62 -2.20 -3.42 -13.61
N ALA A 63 -1.73 -3.42 -14.86
CA ALA A 63 -0.96 -4.55 -15.41
C ALA A 63 0.43 -4.67 -14.78
N GLN A 64 1.07 -3.56 -14.42
CA GLN A 64 2.42 -3.53 -13.87
C GLN A 64 2.48 -3.84 -12.37
N PHE A 65 1.58 -3.27 -11.59
CA PHE A 65 1.59 -3.37 -10.12
C PHE A 65 0.55 -4.34 -9.58
N GLY A 66 -0.43 -4.72 -10.41
CA GLY A 66 -1.57 -5.55 -10.06
C GLY A 66 -2.77 -4.73 -9.63
N SER A 67 -3.97 -5.28 -9.81
CA SER A 67 -5.20 -4.67 -9.30
C SER A 67 -5.41 -5.07 -7.84
N ILE A 68 -5.96 -4.15 -7.05
CA ILE A 68 -6.39 -4.42 -5.68
C ILE A 68 -7.81 -4.99 -5.76
N ASP A 69 -7.91 -6.30 -5.91
CA ASP A 69 -9.20 -6.97 -5.72
C ASP A 69 -9.38 -7.28 -4.23
N GLU A 70 -10.20 -6.49 -3.54
CA GLU A 70 -10.56 -6.69 -2.12
C GLU A 70 -11.10 -8.10 -1.83
N SER A 71 -11.60 -8.81 -2.85
CA SER A 71 -12.13 -10.16 -2.71
C SER A 71 -11.05 -11.20 -2.38
N SER A 72 -9.77 -10.92 -2.68
CA SER A 72 -8.65 -11.82 -2.35
C SER A 72 -8.09 -11.59 -0.94
N GLN A 73 -8.40 -10.46 -0.29
CA GLN A 73 -7.97 -10.16 1.08
C GLN A 73 -8.91 -10.75 2.14
N ARG A 74 -10.06 -11.29 1.73
CA ARG A 74 -11.11 -11.81 2.61
C ARG A 74 -10.89 -13.25 3.12
N MET A 75 -9.74 -13.87 2.85
CA MET A 75 -9.47 -15.27 3.23
C MET A 75 -8.13 -15.47 3.94
N LYS A 76 -7.83 -14.73 5.02
CA LYS A 76 -6.96 -15.20 6.15
C LYS A 76 -7.28 -14.43 7.43
N GLY A 77 -8.57 -14.37 7.77
CA GLY A 77 -9.07 -13.73 8.97
C GLY A 77 -10.05 -14.62 9.74
N VAL A 78 -9.73 -15.90 9.92
CA VAL A 78 -10.11 -16.78 11.05
C VAL A 78 -9.48 -18.15 10.85
#